data_AF-A0A1C4GUX2-F1
#
_entry.id   AF-A0A1C4GUX2-F1
#
_cell.length_a   1.000
_cell.length_b   1.000
_cell.length_c   1.000
_cell.angle_alpha   90.00
_cell.angle_beta   90.00
_cell.angle_gamma   90.00
#
_symmetry.space_group_name_H-M   'P 1'
#
loop_
_entity.id
_entity.type
_entity.pdbx_description
1 polymer ?
#
loop_
_entity_poly.entity_id
_entity_poly.type
_entity_poly.pdbx_seq_one_letter_code
_entity_poly.pdbx_strand_id
1 'polypeptide(L)'
;MFAANMLEPENSFNTFTEERIDKLITLVKDSNTNYLLISGGGEPFLYPNLMYRLAEKTSANLTWFVTSGFWAKNRNYAFSLLDRMYQSYLKGTAQFPNRKICLRLSLDFQHLEKINSNKFEYIINIIDFFEEKIGNNSNFFFQIHSIEGNELLIDQLIKTLNGKLRNKDSVLHSFDKKTESHITATTSNGFIFDITFAKLLLSNLAPDLSNLNNIKESINIWEKDHNINEKGHAPLQINSDGTIGSDMLVIYDGRVSGAWQSEMPDVKINIDTHCHKSIMKSTFSDIAVLATIEKGLDYRFNIINEVSEKSCIRAKAVNIRDYTSPILMEEDTIKLYYTIRAAQDYITNNRLNYSDSELKSIFSLKKNELIQLFHSSNQDILKQFYNSDSFYKEIIEIIEQYFKKDDITPLIKYLDKNKNFESIKIDKFRLLIERIGKSWYEIKKWSNEDLNKLIHIEEVLKKSLNKKIGIYEGLSRL
;
A
#
# COMPACT_ATOMS: atom_id res chain seq x y z
N MET A 1 4.89 -4.89 3.42
CA MET A 1 5.07 -5.19 1.99
C MET A 1 6.50 -5.65 1.73
N PHE A 2 6.68 -6.87 1.23
CA PHE A 2 7.99 -7.53 1.09
C PHE A 2 8.71 -7.28 -0.24
N ALA A 3 7.92 -6.98 -1.29
CA ALA A 3 8.18 -7.03 -2.74
C ALA A 3 9.52 -7.60 -3.26
N ALA A 4 9.44 -8.45 -4.26
CA ALA A 4 10.31 -8.37 -5.43
C ALA A 4 9.38 -8.44 -6.63
N ASN A 5 9.38 -7.41 -7.46
CA ASN A 5 8.69 -7.49 -8.74
C ASN A 5 9.49 -8.46 -9.63
N MET A 6 8.89 -9.58 -10.08
CA MET A 6 9.56 -10.54 -10.98
C MET A 6 10.04 -9.92 -12.31
N LEU A 7 9.67 -8.68 -12.58
CA LEU A 7 9.97 -7.96 -13.81
C LEU A 7 11.16 -7.00 -13.69
N GLU A 8 11.69 -6.77 -12.48
CA GLU A 8 12.81 -5.86 -12.25
C GLU A 8 13.97 -6.55 -11.54
N PRO A 9 15.23 -6.20 -11.89
CA PRO A 9 16.38 -6.63 -11.10
C PRO A 9 16.26 -6.17 -9.65
N GLU A 10 16.63 -7.06 -8.75
CA GLU A 10 16.64 -6.81 -7.31
C GLU A 10 17.59 -5.68 -6.94
N ASN A 11 17.16 -4.84 -6.00
CA ASN A 11 17.99 -3.83 -5.36
C ASN A 11 17.43 -3.46 -3.98
N SER A 12 18.18 -2.65 -3.22
CA SER A 12 17.82 -2.22 -1.88
C SER A 12 16.57 -1.33 -1.81
N PHE A 13 15.94 -0.99 -2.93
CA PHE A 13 14.76 -0.15 -2.98
C PHE A 13 13.51 -0.88 -3.46
N ASN A 14 13.64 -2.07 -4.04
CA ASN A 14 12.51 -2.87 -4.49
C ASN A 14 12.46 -4.27 -3.85
N THR A 15 13.37 -4.57 -2.90
CA THR A 15 13.42 -5.86 -2.19
C THR A 15 13.87 -5.74 -0.74
N PHE A 16 13.23 -6.51 0.14
CA PHE A 16 13.61 -6.61 1.56
C PHE A 16 14.98 -7.28 1.71
N THR A 17 15.86 -6.70 2.52
CA THR A 17 17.21 -7.23 2.78
C THR A 17 17.25 -8.05 4.08
N GLU A 18 18.28 -8.88 4.25
CA GLU A 18 18.55 -9.60 5.50
C GLU A 18 18.63 -8.66 6.71
N GLU A 19 19.30 -7.51 6.56
CA GLU A 19 19.40 -6.50 7.62
C GLU A 19 18.01 -5.95 8.00
N ARG A 20 17.17 -5.66 7.00
CA ARG A 20 15.80 -5.20 7.26
C ARG A 20 14.95 -6.25 7.95
N ILE A 21 15.15 -7.54 7.68
CA ILE A 21 14.45 -8.61 8.41
C ILE A 21 14.77 -8.53 9.90
N ASP A 22 16.02 -8.31 10.29
CA ASP A 22 16.38 -8.16 11.70
C ASP A 22 15.76 -6.92 12.34
N LYS A 23 15.72 -5.81 11.61
CA LYS A 23 15.04 -4.58 12.05
C LYS A 23 13.54 -4.81 12.20
N LEU A 24 12.90 -5.50 11.26
CA LEU A 24 11.48 -5.84 11.31
C LEU A 24 11.16 -6.77 12.49
N ILE A 25 11.96 -7.82 12.73
CA ILE A 25 11.79 -8.72 13.88
C ILE A 25 11.89 -7.93 15.19
N THR A 26 12.87 -7.02 15.28
CA THR A 26 13.04 -6.15 16.44
C THR A 26 11.82 -5.24 16.63
N LEU A 27 11.35 -4.61 15.54
CA LEU A 27 10.17 -3.76 15.55
C LEU A 27 8.94 -4.54 16.06
N VAL A 28 8.66 -5.71 15.49
CA VAL A 28 7.52 -6.58 15.86
C VAL A 28 7.54 -6.94 17.35
N LYS A 29 8.73 -7.21 17.90
CA LYS A 29 8.91 -7.46 19.33
C LYS A 29 8.66 -6.21 20.16
N ASP A 30 9.27 -5.09 19.79
CA ASP A 30 9.22 -3.84 20.56
C ASP A 30 7.84 -3.17 20.51
N SER A 31 7.04 -3.43 19.47
CA SER A 31 5.66 -2.94 19.32
C SER A 31 4.63 -3.86 19.96
N ASN A 32 5.03 -4.99 20.56
CA ASN A 32 4.12 -5.98 21.14
C ASN A 32 3.01 -6.39 20.16
N THR A 33 3.42 -6.74 18.93
CA THR A 33 2.50 -6.94 17.81
C THR A 33 1.57 -8.13 18.04
N ASN A 34 0.26 -7.90 18.02
CA ASN A 34 -0.71 -8.99 18.07
C ASN A 34 -0.70 -9.80 16.76
N TYR A 35 -0.68 -9.11 15.62
CA TYR A 35 -0.79 -9.73 14.32
C TYR A 35 0.18 -9.09 13.30
N LEU A 36 0.87 -9.94 12.51
CA LEU A 36 1.82 -9.54 11.46
C LEU A 36 1.37 -10.05 10.08
N LEU A 37 1.13 -9.12 9.14
CA LEU A 37 0.89 -9.42 7.72
C LEU A 37 2.18 -9.31 6.92
N ILE A 38 2.66 -10.43 6.40
CA ILE A 38 3.71 -10.43 5.38
C ILE A 38 3.04 -10.71 4.04
N SER A 39 2.77 -9.62 3.33
CA SER A 39 2.33 -9.63 1.93
C SER A 39 3.35 -8.89 1.07
N GLY A 40 3.28 -9.07 -0.24
CA GLY A 40 4.12 -8.36 -1.21
C GLY A 40 3.29 -7.67 -2.28
N GLY A 41 3.87 -6.65 -2.93
CA GLY A 41 3.53 -6.32 -4.32
C GLY A 41 4.13 -7.35 -5.32
N GLY A 42 4.39 -8.58 -4.86
CA GLY A 42 5.16 -9.65 -5.52
C GLY A 42 5.10 -10.95 -4.67
N GLU A 43 6.01 -11.90 -4.88
CA GLU A 43 6.00 -13.22 -4.22
C GLU A 43 7.10 -13.35 -3.14
N PRO A 44 6.77 -13.32 -1.83
CA PRO A 44 7.77 -13.41 -0.76
C PRO A 44 8.59 -14.70 -0.76
N PHE A 45 8.01 -15.81 -1.22
CA PHE A 45 8.68 -17.12 -1.25
C PHE A 45 9.72 -17.29 -2.36
N LEU A 46 9.99 -16.23 -3.14
CA LEU A 46 11.22 -16.12 -3.93
C LEU A 46 12.47 -16.00 -3.01
N TYR A 47 12.30 -15.58 -1.76
CA TYR A 47 13.36 -15.48 -0.75
C TYR A 47 13.08 -16.38 0.46
N PRO A 48 13.08 -17.71 0.28
CA PRO A 48 12.66 -18.65 1.32
C PRO A 48 13.48 -18.50 2.61
N ASN A 49 14.76 -18.17 2.53
CA ASN A 49 15.60 -17.99 3.73
C ASN A 49 15.14 -16.84 4.63
N LEU A 50 14.71 -15.71 4.03
CA LEU A 50 14.15 -14.59 4.78
C LEU A 50 12.83 -15.01 5.45
N MET A 51 12.00 -15.78 4.75
CA MET A 51 10.73 -16.31 5.27
C MET A 51 10.95 -17.29 6.42
N TYR A 52 11.93 -18.20 6.32
CA TYR A 52 12.31 -19.10 7.40
C TYR A 52 12.78 -18.32 8.64
N ARG A 53 13.60 -17.29 8.44
CA ARG A 53 14.07 -16.43 9.54
C ARG A 53 12.92 -15.71 10.23
N LEU A 54 11.96 -15.17 9.47
CA LEU A 54 10.73 -14.58 10.03
C LEU A 54 9.90 -15.62 10.78
N ALA A 55 9.69 -16.80 10.18
CA ALA A 55 8.94 -17.89 10.79
C ALA A 55 9.61 -18.38 12.07
N GLU A 56 10.93 -18.33 12.18
CA GLU A 56 11.66 -18.67 13.40
C GLU A 56 11.56 -17.56 14.45
N LYS A 57 11.77 -16.30 14.08
CA LYS A 57 12.04 -15.24 15.05
C LYS A 57 10.88 -14.28 15.36
N THR A 58 9.78 -14.35 14.61
CA THR A 58 8.61 -13.50 14.89
C THR A 58 8.04 -13.78 16.28
N SER A 59 7.78 -12.70 17.01
CA SER A 59 7.15 -12.67 18.33
C SER A 59 5.65 -12.34 18.28
N ALA A 60 5.10 -12.10 17.08
CA ALA A 60 3.67 -11.82 16.93
C ALA A 60 2.81 -13.04 17.29
N ASN A 61 1.64 -12.81 17.90
CA ASN A 61 0.72 -13.90 18.25
C ASN A 61 0.21 -14.63 17.00
N LEU A 62 0.00 -13.91 15.90
CA LEU A 62 -0.37 -14.47 14.61
C LEU A 62 0.46 -13.84 13.48
N THR A 63 1.04 -14.66 12.61
CA THR A 63 1.72 -14.20 11.39
C THR A 63 1.06 -14.81 10.16
N TRP A 64 0.56 -13.97 9.24
CA TRP A 64 0.11 -14.40 7.90
C TRP A 64 1.25 -14.24 6.91
N PHE A 65 1.68 -15.34 6.31
CA PHE A 65 2.55 -15.34 5.13
C PHE A 65 1.68 -15.49 3.88
N VAL A 66 1.52 -14.40 3.14
CA VAL A 66 0.75 -14.39 1.89
C VAL A 66 1.62 -14.88 0.75
N THR A 67 1.08 -15.80 -0.05
CA THR A 67 1.74 -16.33 -1.24
C THR A 67 0.72 -16.59 -2.33
N SER A 68 1.17 -16.54 -3.57
CA SER A 68 0.40 -17.02 -4.73
C SER A 68 0.62 -18.52 -5.00
N GLY A 69 1.63 -19.13 -4.36
CA GLY A 69 1.94 -20.55 -4.50
C GLY A 69 2.60 -20.95 -5.83
N PHE A 70 3.03 -20.00 -6.70
CA PHE A 70 3.68 -20.32 -7.99
C PHE A 70 4.86 -21.31 -7.85
N TRP A 71 5.57 -21.28 -6.73
CA TRP A 71 6.71 -22.15 -6.42
C TRP A 71 6.31 -23.61 -6.17
N ALA A 72 5.03 -23.89 -5.88
CA ALA A 72 4.55 -25.23 -5.53
C ALA A 72 4.19 -26.11 -6.74
N LYS A 73 4.53 -25.68 -7.97
CA LYS A 73 4.32 -26.48 -9.20
C LYS A 73 5.05 -27.82 -9.17
N ASN A 74 6.20 -27.90 -8.49
CA ASN A 74 6.91 -29.15 -8.26
C ASN A 74 6.67 -29.63 -6.83
N ARG A 75 6.08 -30.81 -6.67
CA ARG A 75 5.75 -31.39 -5.37
C ARG A 75 6.96 -31.50 -4.43
N ASN A 76 8.07 -32.06 -4.89
CA ASN A 76 9.25 -32.27 -4.05
C ASN A 76 9.83 -30.95 -3.55
N TYR A 77 9.86 -29.94 -4.42
CA TYR A 77 10.27 -28.59 -4.04
C TYR A 77 9.30 -27.98 -3.04
N ALA A 78 7.99 -28.10 -3.27
CA ALA A 78 6.96 -27.59 -2.37
C ALA A 78 7.09 -28.19 -0.96
N PHE A 79 7.22 -29.52 -0.88
CA PHE A 79 7.42 -30.24 0.38
C PHE A 79 8.70 -29.83 1.08
N SER A 80 9.82 -29.71 0.36
CA SER A 80 11.10 -29.27 0.94
C SER A 80 11.05 -27.84 1.47
N LEU A 81 10.35 -26.94 0.77
CA LEU A 81 10.19 -25.55 1.19
C LEU A 81 9.32 -25.47 2.46
N LEU A 82 8.15 -26.14 2.43
CA LEU A 82 7.19 -26.10 3.52
C LEU A 82 7.71 -26.83 4.77
N ASP A 83 8.43 -27.94 4.61
CA ASP A 83 9.07 -28.63 5.73
C ASP A 83 10.09 -27.72 6.42
N ARG A 84 10.96 -27.04 5.67
CA ARG A 84 11.91 -26.08 6.25
C ARG A 84 11.22 -24.91 6.95
N MET A 85 10.12 -24.42 6.40
CA MET A 85 9.31 -23.39 7.06
C MET A 85 8.69 -23.92 8.35
N TYR A 86 8.16 -25.14 8.36
CA TYR A 86 7.61 -25.78 9.55
C TYR A 86 8.68 -26.03 10.62
N GLN A 87 9.86 -26.51 10.25
CA GLN A 87 10.99 -26.66 11.20
C GLN A 87 11.39 -25.31 11.81
N SER A 88 11.40 -24.24 11.02
CA SER A 88 11.66 -22.87 11.51
C SER A 88 10.57 -22.41 12.47
N TYR A 89 9.30 -22.71 12.15
CA TYR A 89 8.18 -22.50 13.05
C TYR A 89 8.33 -23.28 14.37
N LEU A 90 8.76 -24.55 14.35
CA LEU A 90 8.96 -25.34 15.56
C LEU A 90 10.05 -24.74 16.46
N LYS A 91 11.19 -24.34 15.87
CA LYS A 91 12.30 -23.70 16.60
C LYS A 91 11.86 -22.46 17.36
N GLY A 92 11.11 -21.56 16.71
CA GLY A 92 10.66 -20.35 17.39
C GLY A 92 9.50 -20.57 18.36
N THR A 93 8.73 -21.66 18.23
CA THR A 93 7.70 -22.02 19.22
C THR A 93 8.32 -22.34 20.58
N ALA A 94 9.58 -22.80 20.61
CA ALA A 94 10.32 -22.95 21.86
C ALA A 94 10.54 -21.62 22.62
N GLN A 95 10.56 -20.49 21.90
CA GLN A 95 10.69 -19.14 22.48
C GLN A 95 9.33 -18.46 22.66
N PHE A 96 8.35 -18.78 21.80
CA PHE A 96 7.03 -18.16 21.76
C PHE A 96 5.93 -19.24 21.63
N PRO A 97 5.54 -19.91 22.73
CA PRO A 97 4.71 -21.13 22.68
C PRO A 97 3.31 -20.97 22.07
N ASN A 98 2.72 -19.78 22.20
CA ASN A 98 1.33 -19.53 21.80
C ASN A 98 1.20 -18.91 20.40
N ARG A 99 2.32 -18.71 19.69
CA ARG A 99 2.27 -18.08 18.37
C ARG A 99 1.62 -18.98 17.34
N LYS A 100 1.03 -18.35 16.34
CA LYS A 100 0.42 -19.00 15.18
C LYS A 100 1.03 -18.47 13.90
N ILE A 101 1.23 -19.37 12.95
CA ILE A 101 1.69 -19.02 11.61
C ILE A 101 0.70 -19.60 10.60
N CYS A 102 0.24 -18.78 9.69
CA CYS A 102 -0.66 -19.20 8.63
C CYS A 102 -0.03 -18.91 7.28
N LEU A 103 0.06 -19.96 6.46
CA LEU A 103 0.32 -19.82 5.04
C LEU A 103 -1.01 -19.50 4.34
N ARG A 104 -1.16 -18.25 3.90
CA ARG A 104 -2.37 -17.76 3.24
C ARG A 104 -2.13 -17.72 1.72
N LEU A 105 -2.78 -18.62 1.00
CA LEU A 105 -2.67 -18.73 -0.46
C LEU A 105 -3.70 -17.86 -1.16
N SER A 106 -3.26 -16.90 -1.97
CA SER A 106 -4.12 -16.13 -2.87
C SER A 106 -4.59 -16.98 -4.05
N LEU A 107 -5.89 -17.03 -4.29
CA LEU A 107 -6.51 -17.77 -5.39
C LEU A 107 -7.61 -16.97 -6.07
N ASP A 108 -7.39 -16.61 -7.33
CA ASP A 108 -8.42 -16.07 -8.21
C ASP A 108 -8.18 -16.52 -9.66
N PHE A 109 -9.11 -16.19 -10.55
CA PHE A 109 -8.99 -16.54 -11.98
C PHE A 109 -7.73 -15.94 -12.63
N GLN A 110 -7.32 -14.72 -12.26
CA GLN A 110 -6.16 -14.04 -12.85
C GLN A 110 -4.84 -14.72 -12.46
N HIS A 111 -4.73 -15.22 -11.22
CA HIS A 111 -3.59 -16.03 -10.80
C HIS A 111 -3.51 -17.30 -11.64
N LEU A 112 -4.61 -18.02 -11.82
CA LEU A 112 -4.64 -19.27 -12.56
C LEU A 112 -4.28 -19.12 -14.04
N GLU A 113 -4.76 -18.06 -14.69
CA GLU A 113 -4.39 -17.74 -16.08
C GLU A 113 -2.87 -17.56 -16.23
N LYS A 114 -2.21 -16.94 -15.24
CA LYS A 114 -0.75 -16.71 -15.27
C LYS A 114 0.07 -17.96 -14.94
N ILE A 115 -0.49 -18.92 -14.20
CA ILE A 115 0.25 -20.12 -13.74
C ILE A 115 0.48 -21.12 -14.89
N ASN A 116 -0.42 -21.19 -15.87
CA ASN A 116 -0.35 -22.07 -17.06
C ASN A 116 0.10 -23.51 -16.75
N SER A 117 -0.40 -24.09 -15.65
CA SER A 117 -0.22 -25.50 -15.26
C SER A 117 -1.59 -26.21 -15.22
N ASN A 118 -1.61 -27.53 -14.98
CA ASN A 118 -2.84 -28.19 -14.53
C ASN A 118 -3.44 -27.37 -13.38
N LYS A 119 -4.68 -26.92 -13.56
CA LYS A 119 -5.24 -25.71 -12.94
C LYS A 119 -5.05 -25.61 -11.42
N PHE A 120 -5.04 -26.73 -10.71
CA PHE A 120 -4.93 -26.75 -9.25
C PHE A 120 -3.73 -27.52 -8.68
N GLU A 121 -2.85 -28.06 -9.52
CA GLU A 121 -1.78 -28.98 -9.07
C GLU A 121 -0.87 -28.36 -8.01
N TYR A 122 -0.48 -27.10 -8.19
CA TYR A 122 0.35 -26.39 -7.22
C TYR A 122 -0.36 -26.18 -5.87
N ILE A 123 -1.68 -26.00 -5.88
CA ILE A 123 -2.50 -25.87 -4.67
C ILE A 123 -2.59 -27.21 -3.95
N ILE A 124 -2.85 -28.28 -4.72
CA ILE A 124 -2.94 -29.65 -4.21
C ILE A 124 -1.62 -30.03 -3.54
N ASN A 125 -0.47 -29.73 -4.15
CA ASN A 125 0.84 -29.98 -3.52
C ASN A 125 1.00 -29.28 -2.15
N ILE A 126 0.44 -28.08 -1.97
CA ILE A 126 0.47 -27.39 -0.69
C ILE A 126 -0.48 -28.08 0.30
N ILE A 127 -1.71 -28.36 -0.10
CA ILE A 127 -2.72 -29.02 0.73
C ILE A 127 -2.23 -30.39 1.20
N ASP A 128 -1.70 -31.21 0.30
CA ASP A 128 -1.13 -32.52 0.59
C ASP A 128 -0.02 -32.44 1.64
N PHE A 129 0.85 -31.42 1.58
CA PHE A 129 1.88 -31.24 2.61
C PHE A 129 1.26 -31.04 3.99
N PHE A 130 0.27 -30.15 4.09
CA PHE A 130 -0.39 -29.90 5.38
C PHE A 130 -1.14 -31.13 5.86
N GLU A 131 -1.82 -31.83 4.97
CA GLU A 131 -2.54 -33.04 5.29
C GLU A 131 -1.62 -34.18 5.77
N GLU A 132 -0.51 -34.42 5.07
CA GLU A 132 0.41 -35.53 5.34
C GLU A 132 1.36 -35.26 6.52
N LYS A 133 1.78 -34.00 6.74
CA LYS A 133 2.87 -33.66 7.68
C LYS A 133 2.42 -32.86 8.88
N ILE A 134 1.32 -32.12 8.79
CA ILE A 134 0.94 -31.13 9.81
C ILE A 134 -0.36 -31.52 10.53
N GLY A 135 -1.41 -31.86 9.78
CA GLY A 135 -2.74 -32.15 10.29
C GLY A 135 -3.50 -30.92 10.82
N ASN A 136 -4.67 -31.17 11.42
CA ASN A 136 -5.63 -30.12 11.82
C ASN A 136 -5.31 -29.39 13.13
N ASN A 137 -4.48 -29.97 14.01
CA ASN A 137 -4.28 -29.49 15.38
C ASN A 137 -2.98 -28.68 15.56
N SER A 138 -2.49 -28.06 14.50
CA SER A 138 -1.25 -27.28 14.51
C SER A 138 -1.54 -25.78 14.53
N ASN A 139 -0.74 -25.03 15.31
CA ASN A 139 -0.69 -23.56 15.21
C ASN A 139 0.06 -23.09 13.94
N PHE A 140 0.60 -24.01 13.14
CA PHE A 140 1.05 -23.78 11.76
C PHE A 140 -0.01 -24.30 10.79
N PHE A 141 -0.77 -23.41 10.15
CA PHE A 141 -1.97 -23.79 9.40
C PHE A 141 -2.06 -23.17 8.01
N PHE A 142 -3.00 -23.66 7.21
CA PHE A 142 -3.22 -23.26 5.83
C PHE A 142 -4.57 -22.56 5.67
N GLN A 143 -4.60 -21.55 4.81
CA GLN A 143 -5.82 -20.83 4.44
C GLN A 143 -5.77 -20.46 2.96
N ILE A 144 -6.92 -20.50 2.30
CA ILE A 144 -7.11 -19.90 0.97
C ILE A 144 -7.75 -18.53 1.14
N HIS A 145 -7.27 -17.57 0.36
CA HIS A 145 -7.80 -16.22 0.27
C HIS A 145 -8.18 -15.93 -1.18
N SER A 146 -9.47 -15.79 -1.43
CA SER A 146 -10.07 -15.59 -2.75
C SER A 146 -10.72 -14.22 -2.86
N ILE A 147 -11.26 -13.90 -4.04
CA ILE A 147 -11.99 -12.66 -4.30
C ILE A 147 -13.50 -12.97 -4.33
N GLU A 148 -14.33 -12.10 -3.75
CA GLU A 148 -15.79 -12.14 -3.90
C GLU A 148 -16.18 -12.23 -5.39
N GLY A 149 -17.06 -13.16 -5.75
CA GLY A 149 -17.39 -13.49 -7.14
C GLY A 149 -16.61 -14.68 -7.74
N ASN A 150 -15.60 -15.20 -7.04
CA ASN A 150 -14.84 -16.39 -7.45
C ASN A 150 -15.27 -17.68 -6.73
N GLU A 151 -16.50 -17.75 -6.22
CA GLU A 151 -17.01 -18.91 -5.48
C GLU A 151 -17.00 -20.17 -6.36
N LEU A 152 -17.33 -20.03 -7.65
CA LEU A 152 -17.27 -21.13 -8.62
C LEU A 152 -15.86 -21.75 -8.72
N LEU A 153 -14.81 -20.92 -8.58
CA LEU A 153 -13.44 -21.42 -8.64
C LEU A 153 -13.10 -22.28 -7.43
N ILE A 154 -13.57 -21.84 -6.25
CA ILE A 154 -13.45 -22.61 -5.01
C ILE A 154 -14.20 -23.93 -5.13
N ASP A 155 -15.44 -23.92 -5.64
CA ASP A 155 -16.22 -25.14 -5.85
C ASP A 155 -15.48 -26.15 -6.75
N GLN A 156 -14.82 -25.67 -7.80
CA GLN A 156 -14.02 -26.52 -8.69
C GLN A 156 -12.83 -27.14 -7.95
N LEU A 157 -12.08 -26.35 -7.17
CA LEU A 157 -10.96 -26.85 -6.37
C LEU A 157 -11.42 -27.92 -5.37
N ILE A 158 -12.50 -27.66 -4.63
CA ILE A 158 -13.02 -28.60 -3.63
C ILE A 158 -13.51 -29.89 -4.28
N LYS A 159 -14.14 -29.82 -5.46
CA LYS A 159 -14.48 -31.02 -6.23
C LYS A 159 -13.25 -31.82 -6.63
N THR A 160 -12.17 -31.16 -7.07
CA THR A 160 -10.89 -31.83 -7.39
C THR A 160 -10.29 -32.53 -6.17
N LEU A 161 -10.46 -31.97 -4.97
CA LEU A 161 -10.00 -32.56 -3.71
C LEU A 161 -10.95 -33.64 -3.15
N ASN A 162 -12.03 -33.98 -3.86
CA ASN A 162 -13.14 -34.82 -3.35
C ASN A 162 -13.64 -34.35 -1.96
N GLY A 163 -13.59 -33.04 -1.74
CA GLY A 163 -13.86 -32.41 -0.46
C GLY A 163 -15.31 -31.97 -0.30
N LYS A 164 -15.59 -31.32 0.84
CA LYS A 164 -16.88 -30.72 1.17
C LYS A 164 -16.68 -29.31 1.71
N LEU A 165 -17.59 -28.42 1.33
CA LEU A 165 -17.72 -27.10 1.94
C LEU A 165 -18.72 -27.15 3.08
N ARG A 166 -18.42 -26.43 4.15
CA ARG A 166 -19.35 -26.11 5.23
C ARG A 166 -19.34 -24.60 5.41
N ASN A 167 -20.50 -23.99 5.23
CA ASN A 167 -20.68 -22.61 5.62
C ASN A 167 -20.55 -22.55 7.15
N LYS A 168 -19.68 -21.68 7.64
CA LYS A 168 -19.80 -21.18 9.00
C LYS A 168 -20.64 -19.92 8.93
N ASP A 169 -21.58 -19.78 9.86
CA ASP A 169 -22.07 -18.45 10.20
C ASP A 169 -20.86 -17.61 10.62
N SER A 170 -20.81 -16.39 10.07
CA SER A 170 -19.68 -15.47 10.14
C SER A 170 -19.19 -15.24 11.56
N VAL A 171 -18.15 -15.97 11.99
CA VAL A 171 -17.42 -15.66 13.22
C VAL A 171 -15.95 -16.05 13.05
N LEU A 172 -15.22 -15.31 12.22
CA LEU A 172 -13.79 -15.12 12.47
C LEU A 172 -13.66 -13.73 13.08
N HIS A 173 -13.45 -13.76 14.39
CA HIS A 173 -13.36 -12.63 15.31
C HIS A 173 -14.60 -11.74 15.40
N SER A 174 -15.51 -12.13 16.29
CA SER A 174 -16.31 -11.16 17.04
C SER A 174 -15.39 -10.04 17.54
N PHE A 175 -15.71 -8.80 17.13
CA PHE A 175 -15.09 -7.51 17.48
C PHE A 175 -13.99 -6.95 16.55
N ASP A 176 -13.39 -7.75 15.65
CA ASP A 176 -12.36 -7.30 14.69
C ASP A 176 -12.93 -6.98 13.28
N LYS A 177 -12.19 -6.26 12.44
CA LYS A 177 -12.59 -5.79 11.10
C LYS A 177 -13.35 -6.86 10.29
N LYS A 178 -14.61 -6.59 9.92
CA LYS A 178 -15.47 -7.49 9.13
C LYS A 178 -15.10 -7.46 7.64
N THR A 179 -13.89 -7.87 7.28
CA THR A 179 -13.40 -7.73 5.90
C THR A 179 -13.70 -8.91 4.99
N GLU A 180 -14.04 -10.09 5.52
CA GLU A 180 -14.03 -11.32 4.73
C GLU A 180 -15.23 -12.22 5.06
N SER A 181 -15.95 -12.68 4.03
CA SER A 181 -16.84 -13.84 4.18
C SER A 181 -15.98 -15.11 4.32
N HIS A 182 -16.49 -16.10 5.04
CA HIS A 182 -15.71 -17.24 5.48
C HIS A 182 -16.47 -18.54 5.25
N ILE A 183 -15.78 -19.52 4.66
CA ILE A 183 -16.25 -20.90 4.56
C ILE A 183 -15.13 -21.84 4.97
N THR A 184 -15.50 -23.01 5.48
CA THR A 184 -14.54 -24.06 5.83
C THR A 184 -14.63 -25.19 4.80
N ALA A 185 -13.48 -25.64 4.33
CA ALA A 185 -13.35 -26.80 3.47
C ALA A 185 -12.84 -28.01 4.25
N THR A 186 -13.25 -29.20 3.85
CA THR A 186 -12.70 -30.46 4.35
C THR A 186 -12.33 -31.34 3.16
N THR A 187 -11.08 -31.81 3.09
CA THR A 187 -10.63 -32.77 2.06
C THR A 187 -11.25 -34.14 2.29
N SER A 188 -11.14 -35.05 1.31
CA SER A 188 -11.63 -36.44 1.45
C SER A 188 -11.01 -37.18 2.64
N ASN A 189 -9.78 -36.82 3.00
CA ASN A 189 -9.02 -37.45 4.07
C ASN A 189 -9.20 -36.74 5.42
N GLY A 190 -10.07 -35.72 5.48
CA GLY A 190 -10.46 -35.05 6.72
C GLY A 190 -9.58 -33.86 7.12
N PHE A 191 -8.65 -33.41 6.26
CA PHE A 191 -7.92 -32.16 6.50
C PHE A 191 -8.87 -30.97 6.33
N ILE A 192 -8.79 -30.03 7.27
CA ILE A 192 -9.68 -28.88 7.36
C ILE A 192 -8.87 -27.61 7.15
N PHE A 193 -9.33 -26.76 6.23
CA PHE A 193 -8.77 -25.45 6.03
C PHE A 193 -9.85 -24.42 5.75
N ASP A 194 -9.52 -23.17 6.03
CA ASP A 194 -10.43 -22.05 5.88
C ASP A 194 -10.24 -21.37 4.52
N ILE A 195 -11.34 -20.83 4.00
CA ILE A 195 -11.38 -20.04 2.78
C ILE A 195 -12.04 -18.71 3.12
N THR A 196 -11.35 -17.64 2.77
CA THR A 196 -11.77 -16.26 3.00
C THR A 196 -11.95 -15.55 1.68
N PHE A 197 -12.89 -14.61 1.60
CA PHE A 197 -13.12 -13.81 0.39
C PHE A 197 -12.89 -12.34 0.69
N ALA A 198 -11.95 -11.73 -0.03
CA ALA A 198 -11.79 -10.29 -0.07
C ALA A 198 -12.58 -9.70 -1.23
N LYS A 199 -13.01 -8.44 -1.09
CA LYS A 199 -13.52 -7.64 -2.21
C LYS A 199 -12.43 -7.43 -3.29
N LEU A 200 -12.88 -7.28 -4.53
CA LEU A 200 -11.99 -6.86 -5.63
C LEU A 200 -11.68 -5.36 -5.52
N LEU A 201 -10.40 -5.01 -5.52
CA LEU A 201 -9.95 -3.61 -5.66
C LEU A 201 -9.70 -3.29 -7.14
N LEU A 202 -10.24 -2.17 -7.61
CA LEU A 202 -10.03 -1.63 -8.96
C LEU A 202 -8.82 -0.69 -8.99
N SER A 203 -7.66 -1.25 -8.64
CA SER A 203 -6.42 -0.50 -8.46
C SER A 203 -5.94 0.15 -9.76
N ASN A 204 -5.74 1.47 -9.75
CA ASN A 204 -5.17 2.23 -10.86
C ASN A 204 -4.35 3.40 -10.31
N LEU A 205 -3.08 3.52 -10.68
CA LEU A 205 -2.20 4.59 -10.17
C LEU A 205 -2.42 5.95 -10.85
N ALA A 206 -3.15 5.97 -11.96
CA ALA A 206 -3.55 7.18 -12.68
C ALA A 206 -4.95 7.01 -13.30
N PRO A 207 -6.03 6.82 -12.51
CA PRO A 207 -7.41 6.97 -12.99
C PRO A 207 -7.62 8.31 -13.69
N ASP A 208 -8.43 8.31 -14.74
CA ASP A 208 -8.84 9.53 -15.43
C ASP A 208 -9.98 10.21 -14.66
N LEU A 209 -9.70 11.37 -14.07
CA LEU A 209 -10.67 12.10 -13.25
C LEU A 209 -11.64 12.95 -14.08
N SER A 210 -11.39 13.09 -15.39
CA SER A 210 -12.34 13.76 -16.30
C SER A 210 -13.61 12.93 -16.52
N ASN A 211 -13.56 11.62 -16.24
CA ASN A 211 -14.69 10.71 -16.39
C ASN A 211 -15.11 10.12 -15.03
N LEU A 212 -15.96 10.88 -14.31
CA LEU A 212 -16.49 10.47 -13.01
C LEU A 212 -17.23 9.12 -13.05
N ASN A 213 -17.89 8.79 -14.17
CA ASN A 213 -18.60 7.53 -14.31
C ASN A 213 -17.62 6.33 -14.28
N ASN A 214 -16.43 6.48 -14.87
CA ASN A 214 -15.42 5.43 -14.89
C ASN A 214 -14.79 5.16 -13.51
N ILE A 215 -14.79 6.16 -12.61
CA ILE A 215 -14.14 6.04 -11.29
C ILE A 215 -15.14 5.88 -10.14
N LYS A 216 -16.45 6.01 -10.41
CA LYS A 216 -17.51 5.90 -9.41
C LYS A 216 -17.47 4.57 -8.66
N GLU A 217 -17.22 3.47 -9.38
CA GLU A 217 -17.12 2.15 -8.77
C GLU A 217 -15.93 2.04 -7.80
N SER A 218 -14.74 2.49 -8.23
CA SER A 218 -13.55 2.55 -7.38
C SER A 218 -13.76 3.39 -6.11
N ILE A 219 -14.44 4.53 -6.23
CA ILE A 219 -14.77 5.40 -5.09
C ILE A 219 -15.73 4.67 -4.13
N ASN A 220 -16.80 4.07 -4.66
CA ASN A 220 -17.76 3.33 -3.84
C ASN A 220 -17.11 2.16 -3.08
N ILE A 221 -16.18 1.44 -3.72
CA ILE A 221 -15.41 0.36 -3.08
C ILE A 221 -14.57 0.91 -1.92
N TRP A 222 -13.91 2.05 -2.12
CA TRP A 222 -13.13 2.72 -1.07
C TRP A 222 -14.03 3.18 0.08
N GLU A 223 -15.15 3.85 -0.21
CA GLU A 223 -16.05 4.38 0.81
C GLU A 223 -16.73 3.27 1.62
N LYS A 224 -17.13 2.19 0.96
CA LYS A 224 -17.65 0.99 1.64
C LYS A 224 -16.62 0.44 2.62
N ASP A 225 -15.36 0.36 2.23
CA ASP A 225 -14.29 -0.12 3.12
C ASP A 225 -14.10 0.77 4.33
N HIS A 226 -13.91 2.06 4.05
CA HIS A 226 -13.62 3.07 5.05
C HIS A 226 -14.75 3.13 6.11
N ASN A 227 -16.00 3.12 5.65
CA ASN A 227 -17.15 3.27 6.53
C ASN A 227 -17.51 1.97 7.27
N ILE A 228 -17.41 0.81 6.62
CA ILE A 228 -17.89 -0.47 7.19
C ILE A 228 -16.77 -1.21 7.91
N ASN A 229 -15.61 -1.36 7.26
CA ASN A 229 -14.54 -2.21 7.76
C ASN A 229 -13.64 -1.45 8.71
N GLU A 230 -13.29 -0.22 8.35
CA GLU A 230 -12.40 0.64 9.13
C GLU A 230 -13.15 1.55 10.11
N LYS A 231 -14.47 1.68 9.95
CA LYS A 231 -15.36 2.54 10.78
C LYS A 231 -14.81 3.95 10.95
N GLY A 232 -14.16 4.50 9.93
CA GLY A 232 -13.57 5.85 10.01
C GLY A 232 -12.11 5.92 10.49
N HIS A 233 -11.58 4.85 11.08
CA HIS A 233 -10.35 4.88 11.89
C HIS A 233 -9.31 3.82 11.49
N ALA A 234 -8.94 3.77 10.21
CA ALA A 234 -7.87 2.90 9.71
C ALA A 234 -6.53 2.94 10.48
N PRO A 235 -6.09 4.07 11.06
CA PRO A 235 -4.82 4.11 11.79
C PRO A 235 -4.80 3.32 13.11
N LEU A 236 -5.97 2.91 13.62
CA LEU A 236 -6.15 2.31 14.93
C LEU A 236 -6.82 0.94 14.84
N GLN A 237 -6.41 0.04 15.74
CA GLN A 237 -7.14 -1.18 16.06
C GLN A 237 -7.75 -1.04 17.44
N ILE A 238 -9.07 -1.23 17.55
CA ILE A 238 -9.78 -1.24 18.84
C ILE A 238 -10.08 -2.69 19.19
N ASN A 239 -9.42 -3.19 20.22
CA ASN A 239 -9.58 -4.57 20.68
C ASN A 239 -10.90 -4.75 21.45
N SER A 240 -11.34 -6.00 21.62
CA SER A 240 -12.59 -6.35 22.31
C SER A 240 -12.63 -5.93 23.78
N ASP A 241 -11.47 -5.79 24.42
CA ASP A 241 -11.32 -5.29 25.79
C ASP A 241 -11.27 -3.75 25.87
N GLY A 242 -11.42 -3.05 24.73
CA GLY A 242 -11.36 -1.60 24.63
C GLY A 242 -9.95 -1.02 24.54
N THR A 243 -8.91 -1.85 24.56
CA THR A 243 -7.53 -1.37 24.33
C THR A 243 -7.33 -0.94 22.87
N ILE A 244 -6.46 0.04 22.65
CA ILE A 244 -6.20 0.61 21.33
C ILE A 244 -4.76 0.29 20.93
N GLY A 245 -4.59 -0.34 19.76
CA GLY A 245 -3.31 -0.54 19.10
C GLY A 245 -3.17 0.34 17.85
N SER A 246 -1.94 0.61 17.44
CA SER A 246 -1.65 1.24 16.14
C SER A 246 -1.58 0.19 15.04
N ASP A 247 -2.16 0.49 13.87
CA ASP A 247 -1.92 -0.29 12.65
C ASP A 247 -0.68 0.27 11.94
N MET A 248 0.36 -0.55 11.70
CA MET A 248 1.62 -0.08 11.12
C MET A 248 1.88 -0.74 9.77
N LEU A 249 2.30 0.07 8.79
CA LEU A 249 2.71 -0.41 7.47
C LEU A 249 4.23 -0.26 7.31
N VAL A 250 4.91 -1.35 7.00
CA VAL A 250 6.33 -1.36 6.60
C VAL A 250 6.44 -1.72 5.13
N ILE A 251 7.15 -0.91 4.34
CA ILE A 251 7.35 -1.09 2.90
C ILE A 251 8.76 -1.63 2.63
N TYR A 252 8.97 -2.28 1.49
CA TYR A 252 10.18 -3.03 1.17
C TYR A 252 11.47 -2.19 1.09
N ASP A 253 11.33 -0.88 0.85
CA ASP A 253 12.41 0.10 0.92
C ASP A 253 12.67 0.63 2.34
N GLY A 254 12.03 0.01 3.34
CA GLY A 254 12.19 0.28 4.76
C GLY A 254 11.28 1.39 5.30
N ARG A 255 10.55 2.13 4.46
CA ARG A 255 9.64 3.18 4.93
C ARG A 255 8.56 2.61 5.84
N VAL A 256 8.18 3.40 6.85
CA VAL A 256 7.19 3.03 7.85
C VAL A 256 6.10 4.07 7.93
N SER A 257 4.86 3.60 7.95
CA SER A 257 3.75 4.31 8.54
C SER A 257 3.53 3.79 9.95
N GLY A 258 3.73 4.66 10.95
CA GLY A 258 3.49 4.30 12.34
C GLY A 258 2.01 4.22 12.71
N ALA A 259 1.14 4.68 11.83
CA ALA A 259 -0.31 4.65 11.97
C ALA A 259 -0.91 4.70 10.54
N TRP A 260 -1.31 3.54 10.03
CA TRP A 260 -1.66 3.31 8.63
C TRP A 260 -2.74 4.29 8.13
N GLN A 261 -2.56 4.81 6.92
CA GLN A 261 -3.40 5.86 6.33
C GLN A 261 -3.45 7.19 7.09
N SER A 262 -2.61 7.42 8.11
CA SER A 262 -2.46 8.77 8.70
C SER A 262 -1.22 9.51 8.20
N GLU A 263 -0.46 8.94 7.26
CA GLU A 263 0.86 9.42 6.89
C GLU A 263 0.83 10.85 6.35
N MET A 264 1.87 11.60 6.70
CA MET A 264 2.29 12.81 6.01
C MET A 264 3.59 12.53 5.25
N PRO A 265 3.68 12.80 3.94
CA PRO A 265 4.89 12.57 3.16
C PRO A 265 6.15 13.23 3.73
N ASP A 266 6.00 14.36 4.42
CA ASP A 266 7.11 15.10 5.02
C ASP A 266 7.66 14.43 6.30
N VAL A 267 6.89 13.52 6.91
CA VAL A 267 7.27 12.76 8.11
C VAL A 267 8.00 11.48 7.68
N LYS A 268 9.31 11.61 7.46
CA LYS A 268 10.16 10.51 6.97
C LYS A 268 10.50 9.53 8.08
N ILE A 269 9.81 8.39 8.10
CA ILE A 269 10.07 7.28 9.03
C ILE A 269 10.56 6.06 8.25
N ASN A 270 11.62 5.41 8.74
CA ASN A 270 12.22 4.24 8.08
C ASN A 270 12.83 3.27 9.10
N ILE A 271 12.57 1.95 8.99
CA ILE A 271 13.11 0.91 9.89
C ILE A 271 14.64 0.80 9.86
N ASP A 272 15.27 1.24 8.77
CA ASP A 272 16.73 1.21 8.62
C ASP A 272 17.39 2.16 9.63
N THR A 273 16.71 3.27 9.97
CA THR A 273 17.24 4.34 10.81
C THR A 273 16.46 4.59 12.10
N HIS A 274 15.25 4.04 12.25
CA HIS A 274 14.38 4.27 13.38
C HIS A 274 14.03 2.97 14.12
N CYS A 275 14.03 3.03 15.46
CA CYS A 275 13.43 2.00 16.32
C CYS A 275 11.97 2.31 16.63
N HIS A 276 11.24 1.36 17.21
CA HIS A 276 9.83 1.51 17.59
C HIS A 276 9.55 2.83 18.35
N LYS A 277 10.35 3.15 19.37
CA LYS A 277 10.20 4.39 20.16
C LYS A 277 10.30 5.65 19.30
N SER A 278 11.28 5.71 18.40
CA SER A 278 11.44 6.87 17.51
C SER A 278 10.36 6.93 16.44
N ILE A 279 9.89 5.78 15.94
CA ILE A 279 8.75 5.71 15.00
C ILE A 279 7.52 6.33 15.65
N MET A 280 7.11 5.85 16.83
CA MET A 280 5.93 6.37 17.52
C MET A 280 6.09 7.84 17.90
N LYS A 281 7.29 8.25 18.33
CA LYS A 281 7.56 9.66 18.62
C LYS A 281 7.32 10.53 17.38
N SER A 282 7.89 10.17 16.23
CA SER A 282 7.73 10.92 14.99
C SER A 282 6.27 10.96 14.55
N THR A 283 5.56 9.82 14.59
CA THR A 283 4.14 9.70 14.23
C THR A 283 3.26 10.60 15.10
N PHE A 284 3.41 10.57 16.43
CA PHE A 284 2.55 11.35 17.33
C PHE A 284 2.98 12.81 17.52
N SER A 285 4.21 13.17 17.14
CA SER A 285 4.68 14.56 17.23
C SER A 285 4.19 15.44 16.08
N ASP A 286 3.75 14.86 14.97
CA ASP A 286 3.18 15.61 13.86
C ASP A 286 1.70 15.88 14.12
N ILE A 287 1.32 17.16 14.13
CA ILE A 287 -0.03 17.60 14.49
C ILE A 287 -1.10 17.13 13.50
N ALA A 288 -0.74 16.99 12.23
CA ALA A 288 -1.66 16.63 11.17
C ALA A 288 -1.86 15.11 11.12
N VAL A 289 -0.80 14.34 11.35
CA VAL A 289 -0.86 12.89 11.59
C VAL A 289 -1.71 12.62 12.84
N LEU A 290 -1.41 13.28 13.97
CA LEU A 290 -2.14 13.12 15.23
C LEU A 290 -3.63 13.45 15.08
N ALA A 291 -3.97 14.54 14.39
CA ALA A 291 -5.36 14.90 14.12
C ALA A 291 -6.11 13.82 13.33
N THR A 292 -5.44 13.20 12.36
CA THR A 292 -6.02 12.10 11.57
C THR A 292 -6.23 10.85 12.43
N ILE A 293 -5.28 10.51 13.30
CA ILE A 293 -5.39 9.38 14.22
C ILE A 293 -6.57 9.57 15.17
N GLU A 294 -6.67 10.75 15.80
CA GLU A 294 -7.69 11.02 16.82
C GLU A 294 -9.09 11.23 16.25
N LYS A 295 -9.21 11.90 15.10
CA LYS A 295 -10.50 12.33 14.52
C LYS A 295 -10.94 11.51 13.31
N GLY A 296 -10.12 10.59 12.83
CA GLY A 296 -10.41 9.71 11.69
C GLY A 296 -10.19 10.36 10.33
N LEU A 297 -10.35 9.57 9.27
CA LEU A 297 -10.11 10.06 7.90
C LEU A 297 -11.20 11.01 7.43
N ASP A 298 -12.45 10.89 7.89
CA ASP A 298 -13.52 11.81 7.49
C ASP A 298 -13.19 13.25 7.85
N TYR A 299 -12.61 13.47 9.03
CA TYR A 299 -12.11 14.77 9.45
C TYR A 299 -11.09 15.33 8.44
N ARG A 300 -10.12 14.51 8.04
CA ARG A 300 -9.06 14.86 7.10
C ARG A 300 -9.61 15.18 5.71
N PHE A 301 -10.44 14.29 5.17
CA PHE A 301 -11.06 14.46 3.86
C PHE A 301 -11.98 15.69 3.84
N ASN A 302 -12.78 15.92 4.88
CA ASN A 302 -13.69 17.06 4.95
C ASN A 302 -12.95 18.39 4.94
N ILE A 303 -11.83 18.51 5.66
CA ILE A 303 -11.00 19.73 5.62
C ILE A 303 -10.40 19.93 4.24
N ILE A 304 -9.80 18.90 3.65
CA ILE A 304 -9.15 19.02 2.34
C ILE A 304 -10.15 19.33 1.23
N ASN A 305 -11.37 18.79 1.32
CA ASN A 305 -12.45 19.05 0.38
C ASN A 305 -12.90 20.52 0.37
N GLU A 306 -12.55 21.31 1.39
CA GLU A 306 -12.84 22.76 1.39
C GLU A 306 -12.03 23.53 0.34
N VAL A 307 -10.90 22.98 -0.11
CA VAL A 307 -9.98 23.62 -1.08
C VAL A 307 -9.69 22.78 -2.31
N SER A 308 -9.83 21.44 -2.24
CA SER A 308 -9.55 20.56 -3.37
C SER A 308 -10.36 19.26 -3.32
N GLU A 309 -11.53 19.27 -3.96
CA GLU A 309 -12.30 18.06 -4.20
C GLU A 309 -11.53 17.04 -5.05
N LYS A 310 -10.73 17.52 -6.03
CA LYS A 310 -9.89 16.65 -6.87
C LYS A 310 -8.91 15.80 -6.06
N SER A 311 -8.32 16.36 -5.01
CA SER A 311 -7.41 15.63 -4.12
C SER A 311 -8.13 14.49 -3.39
N CYS A 312 -9.34 14.76 -2.90
CA CYS A 312 -10.19 13.75 -2.28
C CYS A 312 -10.60 12.65 -3.27
N ILE A 313 -11.04 13.03 -4.47
CA ILE A 313 -11.46 12.09 -5.52
C ILE A 313 -10.31 11.19 -5.93
N ARG A 314 -9.13 11.73 -6.25
CA ARG A 314 -7.98 10.93 -6.71
C ARG A 314 -7.49 9.95 -5.65
N ALA A 315 -7.47 10.34 -4.37
CA ALA A 315 -7.08 9.47 -3.27
C ALA A 315 -7.98 8.24 -3.12
N LYS A 316 -9.29 8.41 -3.37
CA LYS A 316 -10.27 7.31 -3.36
C LYS A 316 -10.21 6.48 -4.66
N ALA A 317 -10.12 7.14 -5.81
CA ALA A 317 -10.19 6.52 -7.13
C ALA A 317 -9.00 5.61 -7.45
N VAL A 318 -7.82 5.87 -6.87
CA VAL A 318 -6.65 4.98 -7.01
C VAL A 318 -6.93 3.57 -6.49
N ASN A 319 -7.81 3.46 -5.48
CA ASN A 319 -8.27 2.20 -4.89
C ASN A 319 -7.17 1.28 -4.38
N ILE A 320 -6.02 1.85 -3.99
CA ILE A 320 -4.93 1.19 -3.26
C ILE A 320 -4.85 1.84 -1.88
N ARG A 321 -5.24 1.10 -0.84
CA ARG A 321 -5.42 1.64 0.52
C ARG A 321 -4.14 2.20 1.12
N ASP A 322 -3.02 1.51 0.91
CA ASP A 322 -1.70 1.92 1.37
C ASP A 322 -1.25 3.27 0.78
N TYR A 323 -1.90 3.70 -0.32
CA TYR A 323 -1.56 4.93 -1.03
C TYR A 323 -2.60 6.05 -0.86
N THR A 324 -3.70 5.81 -0.13
CA THR A 324 -4.73 6.83 0.06
C THR A 324 -4.15 8.13 0.61
N SER A 325 -3.36 8.07 1.68
CA SER A 325 -2.82 9.27 2.34
C SER A 325 -1.66 9.92 1.59
N PRO A 326 -0.67 9.16 1.07
CA PRO A 326 0.33 9.72 0.16
C PRO A 326 -0.27 10.44 -1.06
N ILE A 327 -1.33 9.91 -1.67
CA ILE A 327 -2.02 10.55 -2.81
C ILE A 327 -2.80 11.80 -2.39
N LEU A 328 -3.49 11.73 -1.25
CA LEU A 328 -4.27 12.84 -0.73
C LEU A 328 -3.37 14.05 -0.41
N MET A 329 -2.16 13.78 0.08
CA MET A 329 -1.16 14.78 0.52
C MET A 329 -0.02 15.01 -0.46
N GLU A 330 -0.20 14.65 -1.73
CA GLU A 330 0.85 14.77 -2.73
C GLU A 330 1.30 16.23 -2.97
N GLU A 331 0.37 17.20 -2.83
CA GLU A 331 0.61 18.62 -3.04
C GLU A 331 0.98 19.35 -1.73
N ASP A 332 2.08 20.10 -1.74
CA ASP A 332 2.57 20.89 -0.60
C ASP A 332 1.53 21.89 -0.06
N THR A 333 0.74 22.48 -0.95
CA THR A 333 -0.33 23.42 -0.58
C THR A 333 -1.45 22.74 0.20
N ILE A 334 -1.79 21.50 -0.13
CA ILE A 334 -2.80 20.69 0.59
C ILE A 334 -2.27 20.31 1.97
N LYS A 335 -1.01 19.84 2.05
CA LYS A 335 -0.35 19.53 3.32
C LYS A 335 -0.35 20.71 4.27
N LEU A 336 0.05 21.89 3.78
CA LEU A 336 0.09 23.12 4.57
C LEU A 336 -1.32 23.53 5.04
N TYR A 337 -2.29 23.55 4.13
CA TYR A 337 -3.68 23.94 4.46
C TYR A 337 -4.26 23.03 5.56
N TYR A 338 -4.15 21.70 5.38
CA TYR A 338 -4.65 20.75 6.37
C TYR A 338 -3.93 20.89 7.72
N THR A 339 -2.61 21.08 7.71
CA THR A 339 -1.82 21.27 8.94
C THR A 339 -2.26 22.50 9.71
N ILE A 340 -2.49 23.64 9.03
CA ILE A 340 -2.98 24.87 9.65
C ILE A 340 -4.36 24.64 10.27
N ARG A 341 -5.27 23.99 9.53
CA ARG A 341 -6.64 23.73 10.01
C ARG A 341 -6.67 22.76 11.19
N ALA A 342 -5.85 21.73 11.18
CA ALA A 342 -5.67 20.84 12.33
C ALA A 342 -5.13 21.59 13.55
N ALA A 343 -4.14 22.46 13.36
CA ALA A 343 -3.59 23.30 14.42
C ALA A 343 -4.63 24.24 15.04
N GLN A 344 -5.43 24.91 14.20
CA GLN A 344 -6.50 25.81 14.65
C GLN A 344 -7.52 25.09 15.57
N ASP A 345 -7.88 23.86 15.24
CA ASP A 345 -8.76 23.06 16.09
C ASP A 345 -8.10 22.72 17.44
N TYR A 346 -6.82 22.35 17.45
CA TYR A 346 -6.12 22.07 18.70
C TYR A 346 -5.93 23.31 19.56
N ILE A 347 -5.72 24.47 18.96
CA ILE A 347 -5.68 25.76 19.67
C ILE A 347 -7.03 26.05 20.32
N THR A 348 -8.12 25.89 19.56
CA THR A 348 -9.49 26.10 20.05
C THR A 348 -9.82 25.19 21.25
N ASN A 349 -9.26 23.98 21.26
CA ASN A 349 -9.42 23.01 22.34
C ASN A 349 -8.36 23.15 23.46
N ASN A 350 -7.54 24.20 23.48
CA ASN A 350 -6.45 24.41 24.45
C ASN A 350 -5.43 23.25 24.52
N ARG A 351 -5.19 22.57 23.39
CA ARG A 351 -4.26 21.44 23.27
C ARG A 351 -2.95 21.80 22.55
N LEU A 352 -2.85 23.00 21.99
CA LEU A 352 -1.64 23.50 21.35
C LEU A 352 -1.25 24.87 21.90
N ASN A 353 -0.03 24.98 22.41
CA ASN A 353 0.58 26.24 22.80
C ASN A 353 1.60 26.66 21.73
N TYR A 354 1.63 27.95 21.41
CA TYR A 354 2.57 28.53 20.45
C TYR A 354 2.91 29.96 20.88
N SER A 355 4.16 30.36 20.65
CA SER A 355 4.65 31.70 20.98
C SER A 355 5.20 32.47 19.79
N ASP A 356 5.38 31.78 18.65
CA ASP A 356 5.91 32.37 17.43
C ASP A 356 4.89 33.35 16.81
N SER A 357 5.37 34.54 16.42
CA SER A 357 4.52 35.61 15.89
C SER A 357 3.98 35.31 14.50
N GLU A 358 4.74 34.61 13.67
CA GLU A 358 4.32 34.20 12.34
C GLU A 358 3.27 33.09 12.44
N LEU A 359 3.47 32.10 13.31
CA LEU A 359 2.44 31.11 13.61
C LEU A 359 1.16 31.76 14.15
N LYS A 360 1.29 32.78 15.01
CA LYS A 360 0.13 33.52 15.53
C LYS A 360 -0.66 34.22 14.43
N SER A 361 0.02 34.84 13.46
CA SER A 361 -0.68 35.49 12.36
C SER A 361 -1.39 34.45 11.48
N ILE A 362 -0.72 33.35 11.14
CA ILE A 362 -1.28 32.27 10.32
C ILE A 362 -2.48 31.60 11.00
N PHE A 363 -2.34 31.19 12.26
CA PHE A 363 -3.42 30.50 12.99
C PHE A 363 -4.60 31.40 13.33
N SER A 364 -4.42 32.73 13.31
CA SER A 364 -5.52 33.68 13.50
C SER A 364 -6.40 33.89 12.25
N LEU A 365 -5.96 33.45 11.07
CA LEU A 365 -6.71 33.59 9.83
C LEU A 365 -8.01 32.79 9.88
N LYS A 366 -9.11 33.38 9.41
CA LYS A 366 -10.38 32.67 9.28
C LYS A 366 -10.29 31.66 8.14
N LYS A 367 -11.10 30.60 8.23
CA LYS A 367 -11.24 29.58 7.17
C LYS A 367 -11.35 30.19 5.76
N ASN A 368 -12.21 31.18 5.57
CA ASN A 368 -12.42 31.79 4.24
C ASN A 368 -11.17 32.53 3.72
N GLU A 369 -10.39 33.15 4.60
CA GLU A 369 -9.14 33.82 4.24
C GLU A 369 -8.09 32.80 3.82
N LEU A 370 -7.98 31.68 4.54
CA LEU A 370 -7.09 30.56 4.17
C LEU A 370 -7.47 29.94 2.83
N ILE A 371 -8.76 29.74 2.55
CA ILE A 371 -9.25 29.24 1.26
C ILE A 371 -8.87 30.21 0.13
N GLN A 372 -9.06 31.52 0.33
CA GLN A 372 -8.65 32.53 -0.66
C GLN A 372 -7.14 32.51 -0.92
N LEU A 373 -6.33 32.43 0.14
CA LEU A 373 -4.87 32.32 0.01
C LEU A 373 -4.47 31.07 -0.76
N PHE A 374 -5.09 29.92 -0.46
CA PHE A 374 -4.85 28.66 -1.17
C PHE A 374 -5.06 28.81 -2.68
N HIS A 375 -6.22 29.33 -3.10
CA HIS A 375 -6.52 29.47 -4.54
C HIS A 375 -5.66 30.55 -5.23
N SER A 376 -5.29 31.62 -4.51
CA SER A 376 -4.43 32.69 -5.04
C SER A 376 -2.95 32.32 -5.18
N SER A 377 -2.49 31.27 -4.49
CA SER A 377 -1.09 30.84 -4.52
C SER A 377 -0.65 30.39 -5.91
N ASN A 378 0.53 30.78 -6.39
CA ASN A 378 1.09 30.26 -7.64
C ASN A 378 1.84 28.93 -7.46
N GLN A 379 1.68 28.26 -6.31
CA GLN A 379 2.27 26.94 -6.03
C GLN A 379 1.30 25.84 -6.48
N ASP A 380 1.71 25.03 -7.45
CA ASP A 380 1.06 23.80 -7.88
C ASP A 380 2.08 22.64 -7.87
N ILE A 381 1.62 21.43 -8.21
CA ILE A 381 2.48 20.25 -8.23
C ILE A 381 3.67 20.39 -9.20
N LEU A 382 3.52 21.12 -10.31
CA LEU A 382 4.62 21.34 -11.26
C LEU A 382 5.68 22.24 -10.65
N LYS A 383 5.28 23.30 -9.94
CA LYS A 383 6.22 24.19 -9.25
C LYS A 383 6.95 23.46 -8.13
N GLN A 384 6.26 22.57 -7.40
CA GLN A 384 6.86 21.68 -6.41
C GLN A 384 7.96 20.80 -7.04
N PHE A 385 7.69 20.14 -8.17
CA PHE A 385 8.71 19.36 -8.88
C PHE A 385 9.85 20.24 -9.42
N TYR A 386 9.54 21.40 -10.00
CA TYR A 386 10.53 22.34 -10.51
C TYR A 386 11.53 22.79 -9.43
N ASN A 387 11.07 22.95 -8.19
CA ASN A 387 11.90 23.42 -7.08
C ASN A 387 12.64 22.28 -6.34
N SER A 388 12.28 21.01 -6.56
CA SER A 388 12.77 19.89 -5.73
C SER A 388 14.10 19.29 -6.19
N ASP A 389 14.37 19.27 -7.50
CA ASP A 389 15.58 18.67 -8.08
C ASP A 389 15.95 19.36 -9.40
N SER A 390 17.25 19.53 -9.67
CA SER A 390 17.73 20.14 -10.92
C SER A 390 17.30 19.36 -12.17
N PHE A 391 17.18 18.02 -12.07
CA PHE A 391 16.68 17.17 -13.15
C PHE A 391 15.26 17.57 -13.57
N TYR A 392 14.36 17.80 -12.60
CA TYR A 392 12.97 18.18 -12.88
C TYR A 392 12.87 19.62 -13.39
N LYS A 393 13.71 20.50 -12.87
CA LYS A 393 13.83 21.86 -13.39
C LYS A 393 14.18 21.86 -14.88
N GLU A 394 15.25 21.16 -15.26
CA GLU A 394 15.73 21.11 -16.65
C GLU A 394 14.70 20.49 -17.59
N ILE A 395 14.09 19.36 -17.22
CA ILE A 395 13.10 18.70 -18.08
C ILE A 395 11.84 19.54 -18.28
N ILE A 396 11.37 20.25 -17.24
CA ILE A 396 10.22 21.16 -17.34
C ILE A 396 10.57 22.34 -18.27
N GLU A 397 11.76 22.93 -18.16
CA GLU A 397 12.20 24.01 -19.04
C GLU A 397 12.30 23.56 -20.51
N ILE A 398 12.75 22.33 -20.77
CA ILE A 398 12.77 21.73 -22.10
C ILE A 398 11.36 21.53 -22.65
N ILE A 399 10.42 21.04 -21.83
CA ILE A 399 9.01 20.89 -22.22
C ILE A 399 8.39 22.25 -22.56
N GLU A 400 8.70 23.29 -21.80
CA GLU A 400 8.22 24.64 -22.08
C GLU A 400 8.80 25.22 -23.37
N GLN A 401 10.00 24.82 -23.77
CA GLN A 401 10.53 25.13 -25.09
C GLN A 401 9.80 24.35 -26.19
N TYR A 402 9.49 23.08 -25.95
CA TYR A 402 8.68 22.26 -26.87
C TYR A 402 7.30 22.91 -27.09
N PHE A 403 6.62 23.36 -26.05
CA PHE A 403 5.33 24.03 -26.20
C PHE A 403 5.38 25.26 -27.13
N LYS A 404 6.48 26.03 -27.08
CA LYS A 404 6.68 27.24 -27.88
C LYS A 404 7.15 26.98 -29.31
N LYS A 405 7.97 25.95 -29.52
CA LYS A 405 8.66 25.71 -30.79
C LYS A 405 8.15 24.50 -31.56
N ASP A 406 7.33 23.67 -30.91
CA ASP A 406 6.86 22.37 -31.39
C ASP A 406 8.00 21.42 -31.83
N ASP A 407 9.19 21.58 -31.24
CA ASP A 407 10.35 20.71 -31.45
C ASP A 407 10.62 19.85 -30.21
N ILE A 408 10.31 18.56 -30.31
CA ILE A 408 10.49 17.57 -29.22
C ILE A 408 11.93 17.03 -29.15
N THR A 409 12.76 17.31 -30.16
CA THR A 409 14.12 16.77 -30.28
C THR A 409 15.01 17.06 -29.05
N PRO A 410 14.96 18.25 -28.42
CA PRO A 410 15.74 18.51 -27.21
C PRO A 410 15.37 17.59 -26.05
N LEU A 411 14.08 17.26 -25.90
CA LEU A 411 13.62 16.33 -24.85
C LEU A 411 14.18 14.93 -25.08
N ILE A 412 14.09 14.42 -26.32
CA ILE A 412 14.62 13.10 -26.67
C ILE A 412 16.13 13.03 -26.37
N LYS A 413 16.91 14.02 -26.81
CA LYS A 413 18.35 14.11 -26.53
C LYS A 413 18.66 14.15 -25.04
N TYR A 414 17.88 14.91 -24.28
CA TYR A 414 18.04 15.00 -22.82
C TYR A 414 17.77 13.65 -22.14
N LEU A 415 16.70 12.96 -22.52
CA LEU A 415 16.37 11.64 -21.98
C LEU A 415 17.43 10.60 -22.35
N ASP A 416 17.91 10.57 -23.59
CA ASP A 416 18.95 9.64 -24.02
C ASP A 416 20.26 9.79 -23.26
N LYS A 417 20.62 11.03 -22.91
CA LYS A 417 21.80 11.33 -22.10
C LYS A 417 21.65 10.81 -20.65
N ASN A 418 20.44 10.84 -20.10
CA ASN A 418 20.20 10.60 -18.67
C ASN A 418 19.60 9.21 -18.34
N LYS A 419 19.12 8.45 -19.33
CA LYS A 419 18.33 7.21 -19.13
C LYS A 419 18.98 6.16 -18.24
N ASN A 420 20.31 6.04 -18.26
CA ASN A 420 21.02 5.02 -17.47
C ASN A 420 21.17 5.40 -16.00
N PHE A 421 21.15 6.69 -15.67
CA PHE A 421 21.41 7.19 -14.32
C PHE A 421 20.13 7.65 -13.61
N GLU A 422 19.12 8.07 -14.37
CA GLU A 422 17.94 8.75 -13.84
C GLU A 422 16.61 8.08 -14.23
N SER A 423 16.64 6.78 -14.56
CA SER A 423 15.44 6.03 -14.99
C SER A 423 14.26 6.13 -14.01
N ILE A 424 14.53 6.12 -12.70
CA ILE A 424 13.51 6.30 -11.65
C ILE A 424 12.92 7.70 -11.69
N LYS A 425 13.76 8.74 -11.81
CA LYS A 425 13.27 10.13 -11.88
C LYS A 425 12.45 10.37 -13.15
N ILE A 426 12.88 9.78 -14.28
CA ILE A 426 12.14 9.81 -15.55
C ILE A 426 10.76 9.19 -15.38
N ASP A 427 10.66 8.01 -14.74
CA ASP A 427 9.36 7.36 -14.56
C ASP A 427 8.45 8.11 -13.57
N LYS A 428 9.00 8.65 -12.47
CA LYS A 428 8.25 9.52 -11.55
C LYS A 428 7.68 10.73 -12.30
N PHE A 429 8.48 11.35 -13.18
CA PHE A 429 8.03 12.48 -13.99
C PHE A 429 7.01 12.06 -15.05
N ARG A 430 7.19 10.91 -15.71
CA ARG A 430 6.21 10.33 -16.64
C ARG A 430 4.85 10.17 -15.98
N LEU A 431 4.80 9.61 -14.77
CA LEU A 431 3.56 9.45 -14.04
C LEU A 431 2.92 10.79 -13.67
N LEU A 432 3.72 11.79 -13.28
CA LEU A 432 3.23 13.14 -13.06
C LEU A 432 2.56 13.70 -14.33
N ILE A 433 3.22 13.60 -15.49
CA ILE A 433 2.67 14.07 -16.78
C ILE A 433 1.36 13.34 -17.12
N GLU A 434 1.32 12.02 -16.95
CA GLU A 434 0.11 11.21 -17.17
C GLU A 434 -1.06 11.69 -16.28
N ARG A 435 -0.79 11.93 -14.99
CA ARG A 435 -1.78 12.39 -14.01
C ARG A 435 -2.27 13.81 -14.30
N ILE A 436 -1.37 14.71 -14.73
CA ILE A 436 -1.76 16.05 -15.18
C ILE A 436 -2.73 15.94 -16.38
N GLY A 437 -2.39 15.13 -17.39
CA GLY A 437 -3.26 14.89 -18.54
C GLY A 437 -4.63 14.29 -18.16
N LYS A 438 -4.67 13.55 -17.05
CA LYS A 438 -5.87 12.92 -16.48
C LYS A 438 -6.60 13.77 -15.45
N SER A 439 -6.35 15.08 -15.45
CA SER A 439 -7.07 16.08 -14.63
C SER A 439 -6.88 15.93 -13.12
N TRP A 440 -5.75 15.37 -12.65
CA TRP A 440 -5.47 15.20 -11.23
C TRP A 440 -5.25 16.49 -10.46
N TYR A 441 -4.68 17.49 -11.13
CA TYR A 441 -4.18 18.71 -10.49
C TYR A 441 -4.78 19.95 -11.15
N GLU A 442 -4.74 21.07 -10.44
CA GLU A 442 -5.00 22.39 -11.00
C GLU A 442 -3.68 23.03 -11.43
N ILE A 443 -3.33 22.86 -12.71
CA ILE A 443 -2.10 23.42 -13.26
C ILE A 443 -2.31 24.89 -13.61
N LYS A 444 -1.47 25.77 -13.04
CA LYS A 444 -1.59 27.23 -13.20
C LYS A 444 -0.74 27.77 -14.34
N LYS A 445 0.40 27.13 -14.61
CA LYS A 445 1.41 27.64 -15.56
C LYS A 445 1.13 27.31 -17.03
N TRP A 446 0.54 26.15 -17.31
CA TRP A 446 0.35 25.63 -18.66
C TRP A 446 -1.08 25.90 -19.16
N SER A 447 -1.20 26.33 -20.41
CA SER A 447 -2.49 26.59 -21.06
C SER A 447 -3.19 25.28 -21.46
N ASN A 448 -4.49 25.33 -21.78
CA ASN A 448 -5.20 24.16 -22.30
C ASN A 448 -4.58 23.59 -23.58
N GLU A 449 -3.98 24.43 -24.43
CA GLU A 449 -3.26 23.98 -25.62
C GLU A 449 -2.00 23.19 -25.25
N ASP A 450 -1.26 23.66 -24.26
CA ASP A 450 -0.07 22.96 -23.74
C ASP A 450 -0.46 21.60 -23.13
N LEU A 451 -1.57 21.56 -22.38
CA LEU A 451 -2.07 20.33 -21.74
C LEU A 451 -2.43 19.26 -22.78
N ASN A 452 -2.95 19.64 -23.96
CA ASN A 452 -3.25 18.70 -25.04
C ASN A 452 -1.99 18.04 -25.63
N LYS A 453 -0.81 18.67 -25.47
CA LYS A 453 0.48 18.13 -25.95
C LYS A 453 1.11 17.13 -24.97
N LEU A 454 0.56 16.96 -23.77
CA LEU A 454 1.13 16.07 -22.74
C LEU A 454 1.12 14.60 -23.13
N ILE A 455 0.14 14.16 -23.93
CA ILE A 455 0.07 12.77 -24.43
C ILE A 455 1.35 12.43 -25.21
N HIS A 456 1.80 13.35 -26.09
CA HIS A 456 3.02 13.16 -26.87
C HIS A 456 4.27 13.12 -25.97
N ILE A 457 4.34 13.99 -24.96
CA ILE A 457 5.44 13.99 -23.98
C ILE A 457 5.46 12.67 -23.20
N GLU A 458 4.32 12.18 -22.74
CA GLU A 458 4.19 10.91 -22.03
C GLU A 458 4.68 9.74 -22.88
N GLU A 459 4.32 9.69 -24.17
CA GLU A 459 4.80 8.68 -25.10
C GLU A 459 6.32 8.71 -25.28
N VAL A 460 6.92 9.90 -25.38
CA VAL A 460 8.38 10.06 -25.48
C VAL A 460 9.07 9.57 -24.19
N LEU A 461 8.53 9.92 -23.03
CA LEU A 461 9.03 9.43 -21.75
C LEU A 461 8.94 7.90 -21.64
N LYS A 462 7.81 7.30 -22.05
CA LYS A 462 7.63 5.83 -22.09
C LYS A 462 8.66 5.15 -23.00
N LYS A 463 8.87 5.68 -24.21
CA LYS A 463 9.87 5.15 -25.15
C LYS A 463 11.28 5.21 -24.57
N SER A 464 11.64 6.30 -23.88
CA SER A 464 12.97 6.46 -23.29
C SER A 464 13.31 5.41 -22.23
N LEU A 465 12.31 4.91 -21.52
CA LEU A 465 12.50 3.90 -20.47
C LEU A 465 12.78 2.50 -21.04
N ASN A 466 12.63 2.26 -22.36
CA ASN A 466 12.86 0.97 -23.03
C ASN A 466 12.16 -0.24 -22.38
N LYS A 467 11.21 0.01 -21.49
CA LYS A 467 10.52 -1.02 -20.71
C LYS A 467 9.14 -1.22 -21.33
N LYS A 468 8.84 -2.47 -21.70
CA LYS A 468 7.48 -2.91 -22.08
C LYS A 468 6.46 -2.76 -20.94
N ILE A 469 6.91 -2.48 -19.71
CA ILE A 469 6.12 -2.48 -18.49
C ILE A 469 6.56 -1.28 -17.66
N GLY A 470 5.62 -0.37 -17.34
CA GLY A 470 5.89 0.82 -16.54
C GLY A 470 6.54 0.44 -15.22
N ILE A 471 7.57 1.19 -14.82
CA ILE A 471 8.19 1.02 -13.50
C ILE A 471 7.08 1.29 -12.49
N TYR A 472 6.74 0.26 -11.72
CA TYR A 472 5.62 0.31 -10.79
C TYR A 472 6.11 0.91 -9.48
N GLU A 473 6.37 2.22 -9.45
CA GLU A 473 6.54 2.95 -8.19
C GLU A 473 6.42 4.47 -8.34
N GLY A 474 5.18 4.95 -8.33
CA GLY A 474 4.87 6.38 -8.39
C GLY A 474 4.83 7.13 -7.06
N LEU A 475 4.78 6.42 -5.93
CA LEU A 475 4.27 6.99 -4.68
C LEU A 475 5.11 6.68 -3.45
N SER A 476 6.11 5.83 -3.59
CA SER A 476 7.03 5.52 -2.49
C SER A 476 7.94 6.69 -2.11
N ARG A 477 8.12 7.66 -3.01
CA ARG A 477 9.07 8.77 -2.83
C ARG A 477 8.51 10.12 -3.24
N LEU A 478 7.25 10.40 -2.95
CA LEU A 478 6.74 11.77 -3.01
C LEU A 478 7.49 12.65 -2.00
#